data_AF-A0A3S5DDB6-F1
#
_entry.id   AF-A0A3S5DDB6-F1
#
_cell.length_a   1.000
_cell.length_b   1.000
_cell.length_c   1.000
_cell.angle_alpha   90.00
_cell.angle_beta   90.00
_cell.angle_gamma   90.00
#
_symmetry.space_group_name_H-M   'P 1'
#
loop_
_entity.id
_entity.type
_entity.pdbx_description
1 polymer ?
#
loop_
_entity_poly.entity_id
_entity_poly.type
_entity_poly.pdbx_seq_one_letter_code
_entity_poly.pdbx_strand_id
1 'polypeptide(L)' 'MLASGVGVEILNDDQDTISINNADSVVYPLKAGRNTLSFYIRYKSTRPTVTSGNATAVMYFDMQYE' A
#
# COMPACT_ATOMS: atom_id res chain seq x y z
N MET A 1 16.18 17.11 -5.04
CA MET A 1 16.00 17.14 -3.57
C MET A 1 15.01 16.04 -3.19
N LEU A 2 15.06 15.51 -1.96
CA LEU A 2 14.09 14.51 -1.49
C LEU A 2 12.93 15.21 -0.78
N ALA A 3 11.71 14.70 -0.99
CA ALA A 3 10.56 15.18 -0.24
C ALA A 3 10.66 14.73 1.22
N SER A 4 10.09 15.52 2.13
CA SER A 4 9.90 15.12 3.53
C SER A 4 8.53 15.55 4.03
N GLY A 5 8.00 14.81 5.01
CA GLY A 5 6.65 15.03 5.53
C GLY A 5 5.57 14.21 4.83
N VAL A 6 5.93 13.33 3.90
CA VAL A 6 5.00 12.37 3.26
C VAL A 6 5.48 10.94 3.43
N GLY A 7 4.53 10.02 3.57
CA GLY A 7 4.72 8.58 3.46
C GLY A 7 3.85 8.01 2.34
N VAL A 8 4.12 6.76 1.98
CA VAL A 8 3.28 5.99 1.05
C VAL A 8 2.30 5.15 1.87
N GLU A 9 1.03 5.17 1.49
CA GLU A 9 -0.03 4.34 2.06
C GLU A 9 -0.58 3.40 0.99
N ILE A 10 -0.85 2.16 1.39
CA ILE A 10 -1.47 1.13 0.55
C ILE A 10 -2.90 0.92 1.05
N LEU A 11 -3.83 0.74 0.13
CA LEU A 11 -5.23 0.45 0.44
C LEU A 11 -5.72 -0.79 -0.31
N ASN A 12 -6.66 -1.52 0.30
CA ASN A 12 -7.39 -2.60 -0.38
C ASN A 12 -8.40 -2.03 -1.40
N ASP A 13 -9.15 -2.90 -2.06
CA ASP A 13 -10.19 -2.55 -3.03
C ASP A 13 -11.34 -1.73 -2.42
N ASP A 14 -11.64 -1.95 -1.14
CA ASP A 14 -12.61 -1.18 -0.35
C ASP A 14 -12.08 0.21 0.11
N GLN A 15 -10.81 0.54 -0.21
CA GLN A 15 -10.10 1.74 0.25
C GLN A 15 -9.82 1.79 1.76
N ASP A 16 -9.81 0.64 2.43
CA ASP A 16 -9.28 0.51 3.78
C ASP A 16 -7.76 0.45 3.77
N THR A 17 -7.14 1.01 4.81
CA THR A 17 -5.68 1.05 4.93
C THR A 17 -5.12 -0.33 5.22
N ILE A 18 -4.14 -0.76 4.42
CA ILE A 18 -3.35 -1.95 4.69
C ILE A 18 -2.10 -1.52 5.46
N SER A 19 -1.94 -2.04 6.67
CA SER A 19 -0.71 -1.82 7.44
C SER A 19 0.48 -2.46 6.71
N ILE A 20 1.65 -1.83 6.78
CA ILE A 20 2.89 -2.36 6.20
C ILE A 20 3.66 -3.12 7.30
N ASN A 21 4.41 -4.16 6.94
CA ASN A 21 5.19 -5.01 7.86
C ASN A 21 4.35 -5.81 8.88
N ASN A 22 3.25 -6.39 8.45
CA ASN A 22 2.49 -7.38 9.22
C ASN A 22 2.18 -8.61 8.35
N ALA A 23 1.76 -9.68 8.99
CA ALA A 23 1.29 -10.90 8.33
C ALA A 23 -0.24 -11.00 8.26
N ASP A 24 -0.95 -10.01 8.84
CA ASP A 24 -2.41 -10.00 8.89
C ASP A 24 -2.95 -9.53 7.54
N SER A 25 -3.61 -10.42 6.82
CA SER A 25 -4.28 -10.08 5.57
C SER A 25 -5.74 -10.46 5.62
N VAL A 26 -6.58 -9.64 4.99
CA VAL A 26 -7.89 -10.11 4.53
C VAL A 26 -7.69 -11.31 3.60
N VAL A 27 -8.55 -12.32 3.74
CA VAL A 27 -8.56 -13.48 2.85
C VAL A 27 -9.29 -13.10 1.58
N TYR A 28 -8.62 -13.25 0.44
CA TYR A 28 -9.19 -12.99 -0.89
C TYR A 28 -9.70 -14.30 -1.51
N PRO A 29 -11.03 -14.53 -1.58
CA PRO A 29 -11.55 -15.78 -2.15
C PRO A 29 -11.16 -15.92 -3.61
N LEU A 30 -10.58 -17.07 -3.96
CA LEU A 30 -10.18 -17.37 -5.32
C LEU A 30 -11.27 -18.17 -6.05
N LYS A 31 -11.52 -17.81 -7.30
CA LYS A 31 -12.32 -18.62 -8.22
C LYS A 31 -11.42 -19.38 -9.19
N ALA A 32 -11.98 -20.43 -9.81
CA ALA A 32 -11.30 -21.15 -10.88
C ALA A 32 -10.90 -20.20 -12.02
N GLY A 33 -9.64 -20.30 -12.47
CA GLY A 33 -9.09 -19.44 -13.51
C GLY A 33 -8.40 -18.18 -12.98
N ARG A 34 -8.53 -17.07 -13.74
CA ARG A 34 -7.82 -15.82 -13.43
C ARG A 34 -8.50 -15.06 -12.29
N ASN A 35 -7.71 -14.69 -11.30
CA ASN A 35 -8.07 -13.77 -10.21
C ASN A 35 -7.25 -12.49 -10.35
N THR A 36 -7.89 -11.34 -10.15
CA THR A 36 -7.25 -10.03 -10.14
C THR A 36 -7.45 -9.44 -8.76
N LEU A 37 -6.36 -9.18 -8.04
CA LEU A 37 -6.38 -8.47 -6.75
C LEU A 37 -5.95 -7.03 -7.02
N SER A 38 -6.78 -6.08 -6.61
CA SER A 38 -6.57 -4.66 -6.86
C SER A 38 -6.21 -3.94 -5.57
N PHE A 39 -5.22 -3.07 -5.64
CA PHE A 39 -4.76 -2.25 -4.53
C PHE A 39 -4.58 -0.81 -4.98
N TYR A 40 -4.69 0.13 -4.05
CA TYR A 40 -4.41 1.53 -4.30
C TYR A 40 -3.17 1.97 -3.54
N ILE A 41 -2.48 2.97 -4.09
CA ILE A 41 -1.32 3.62 -3.48
C ILE A 41 -1.55 5.12 -3.47
N ARG A 42 -1.24 5.79 -2.35
CA ARG A 42 -1.27 7.24 -2.27
C ARG A 42 -0.17 7.79 -1.36
N TYR A 43 0.19 9.05 -1.56
CA TYR A 43 0.94 9.78 -0.54
C TYR A 43 0.00 10.21 0.58
N LYS A 44 0.44 10.06 1.83
CA LYS A 44 -0.23 10.56 3.02
C LYS A 44 0.72 11.44 3.81
N SER A 45 0.24 12.60 4.24
CA SER A 45 1.06 13.50 5.05
C SER A 45 1.34 12.91 6.43
N THR A 46 2.58 13.06 6.89
CA THR A 46 3.03 12.68 8.23
C THR A 46 3.34 13.89 9.10
N ARG A 47 3.32 15.10 8.52
CA ARG A 47 3.59 16.38 9.18
C ARG A 47 2.62 17.46 8.67
N PRO A 48 2.35 18.53 9.44
CA PRO A 48 1.57 19.66 8.95
C PRO A 48 2.19 20.37 7.73
N THR A 49 3.53 20.39 7.67
CA THR A 49 4.28 21.00 6.57
C THR A 49 5.08 19.94 5.83
N VAL A 50 4.90 19.91 4.50
CA VAL A 50 5.62 19.03 3.57
C VAL A 50 6.64 19.85 2.79
N THR A 51 7.79 19.24 2.50
CA THR A 51 8.82 19.83 1.62
C THR A 51 8.84 19.10 0.29
N SER A 52 9.04 19.84 -0.80
CA SER A 52 9.03 19.29 -2.16
C SER A 52 10.31 18.53 -2.48
N GLY A 53 10.19 17.53 -3.35
CA GLY A 53 11.28 16.70 -3.82
C GLY A 53 10.79 15.34 -4.32
N ASN A 54 11.72 14.46 -4.64
CA ASN A 54 11.41 13.08 -5.05
C ASN A 54 10.93 12.27 -3.84
N ALA A 55 9.89 11.46 -4.03
CA ALA A 55 9.27 10.62 -2.99
C ALA A 55 9.09 9.18 -3.48
N THR A 56 10.13 8.58 -4.06
CA THR A 56 10.08 7.22 -4.60
C THR A 56 10.13 6.18 -3.48
N ALA A 57 9.39 5.08 -3.62
CA ALA A 57 9.42 3.94 -2.72
C ALA A 57 9.61 2.63 -3.52
N VAL A 58 10.26 1.65 -2.90
CA VAL A 58 10.33 0.27 -3.36
C VAL A 58 9.61 -0.58 -2.32
N MET A 59 8.64 -1.37 -2.75
CA MET A 59 7.78 -2.17 -1.86
C MET A 59 7.78 -3.62 -2.34
N TYR A 60 7.69 -4.54 -1.38
CA TYR A 60 7.57 -5.97 -1.61
C TYR A 60 6.26 -6.44 -0.98
N PHE A 61 5.61 -7.39 -1.63
CA PHE A 61 4.43 -8.07 -1.08
C PHE A 61 4.65 -9.58 -1.23
N ASP A 62 4.26 -10.31 -0.19
CA ASP A 62 4.25 -11.77 -0.20
C ASP A 62 2.80 -12.23 -0.39
N MET A 63 2.57 -13.14 -1.32
CA MET A 63 1.26 -13.81 -1.46
C MET A 63 1.33 -15.19 -0.84
N GLN A 64 0.48 -15.43 0.14
CA GLN A 64 0.32 -16.73 0.78
C GLN A 64 -1.04 -17.32 0.36
N TYR A 65 -1.03 -18.62 0.07
CA TYR A 65 -2.23 -19.40 -0.24
C TYR A 65 -2.51 -20.32 0.94
N GLU A 66 -3.79 -20.43 1.31
CA GLU A 66 -4.31 -21.37 2.31
C GLU A 66 -5.10 -22.50 1.65
#